data_AF-A0A7Y6YIT2-F1
#
_entry.id   AF-A0A7Y6YIT2-F1
#
_cell.length_a   1.000
_cell.length_b   1.000
_cell.length_c   1.000
_cell.angle_alpha   90.00
_cell.angle_beta   90.00
_cell.angle_gamma   90.00
#
_symmetry.space_group_name_H-M   'P 1'
#
loop_
_entity.id
_entity.type
_entity.pdbx_description
1 polymer ?
#
loop_
_entity_poly.entity_id
_entity_poly.type
_entity_poly.pdbx_seq_one_letter_code
_entity_poly.pdbx_strand_id
1 'polypeptide(L)' 'MKRPYRLLLLLTLSGTGELILGACLRFLEVKGANILMVIGLLSQASALGYAGYLSLNKSRGLESN' A
#
# COMPACT_ATOMS: atom_id res chain seq x y z
N MET A 1 5.28 11.79 13.45
CA MET A 1 4.74 10.45 13.13
C MET A 1 5.75 9.38 13.53
N LYS A 2 5.34 8.35 14.28
CA LYS A 2 6.20 7.19 14.59
C LYS A 2 6.65 6.53 13.26
N ARG A 3 7.93 6.15 13.14
CA ARG A 3 8.54 5.54 11.94
C ARG A 3 7.67 4.46 11.25
N PRO A 4 7.04 3.50 11.95
CA PRO A 4 6.19 2.50 11.31
C PRO A 4 5.03 3.08 10.49
N TYR A 5 4.36 4.12 10.99
CA TYR A 5 3.22 4.72 10.28
C TYR A 5 3.66 5.50 9.03
N ARG A 6 4.91 5.96 8.96
CA ARG A 6 5.45 6.57 7.73
C ARG A 6 5.63 5.53 6.63
N LEU A 7 6.08 4.34 6.98
CA LEU A 7 6.26 3.22 6.06
C LEU A 7 4.90 2.73 5.53
N LEU A 8 3.92 2.60 6.42
CA LEU A 8 2.54 2.29 6.05
C LEU A 8 1.98 3.33 5.08
N LEU A 9 2.13 4.62 5.40
CA LEU A 9 1.66 5.72 4.56
C LEU A 9 2.32 5.71 3.17
N LEU A 10 3.63 5.45 3.10
CA LEU A 10 4.35 5.37 1.82
C LEU A 10 3.85 4.21 0.96
N LEU A 11 3.65 3.03 1.55
CA LEU A 11 3.08 1.87 0.84
C LEU A 11 1.69 2.17 0.31
N THR A 12 0.81 2.74 1.15
CA THR A 12 -0.56 3.08 0.73
C THR A 12 -0.57 4.14 -0.38
N LEU A 13 0.26 5.18 -0.29
CA LEU A 13 0.33 6.23 -1.31
C LEU A 13 0.88 5.71 -2.63
N SER A 14 1.97 4.93 -2.61
CA SER A 14 2.54 4.30 -3.81
C SER A 14 1.50 3.39 -4.47
N GLY A 15 0.94 2.46 -3.70
CA GLY A 15 -0.09 1.52 -4.15
C GLY A 15 -1.31 2.18 -4.77
N THR A 16 -1.80 3.25 -4.13
CA THR A 16 -2.93 4.03 -4.64
C THR A 16 -2.56 4.73 -5.95
N GLY A 17 -1.37 5.32 -6.04
CA GLY A 17 -0.88 5.99 -7.25
C GLY A 17 -0.78 5.03 -8.44
N GLU A 18 -0.24 3.83 -8.22
CA GLU A 18 -0.11 2.80 -9.26
C GLU A 18 -1.47 2.29 -9.75
N LEU A 19 -2.46 2.16 -8.85
CA LEU A 19 -3.83 1.80 -9.21
C LEU A 19 -4.53 2.87 -10.02
N ILE A 20 -4.43 4.14 -9.60
CA ILE A 20 -5.03 5.27 -10.32
C ILE A 20 -4.39 5.39 -11.70
N LEU A 21 -3.06 5.38 -11.77
CA LEU A 21 -2.34 5.50 -13.04
C LEU A 21 -2.63 4.30 -13.95
N GLY A 22 -2.64 3.08 -13.40
CA GLY A 22 -3.01 1.87 -14.11
C GLY A 22 -4.45 1.93 -14.66
N ALA A 23 -5.41 2.41 -13.87
CA ALA A 23 -6.79 2.58 -14.31
C ALA A 23 -6.92 3.63 -15.42
N CYS A 24 -6.23 4.77 -15.31
CA CYS A 24 -6.19 5.79 -16.36
C CYS A 24 -5.58 5.23 -17.66
N LEU A 25 -4.45 4.52 -17.57
CA LEU A 25 -3.81 3.92 -18.74
C LEU A 25 -4.66 2.80 -19.36
N ARG A 26 -5.42 2.06 -18.54
CA ARG A 26 -6.36 1.05 -19.00
C ARG A 26 -7.52 1.68 -19.77
N PHE A 27 -8.04 2.81 -19.29
CA PHE A 27 -9.06 3.60 -19.97
C PHE A 27 -8.57 4.13 -21.33
N LEU A 28 -7.30 4.50 -21.43
CA LEU A 28 -6.65 4.92 -22.68
C LEU A 28 -6.18 3.74 -23.56
N GLU A 29 -6.54 2.50 -23.22
CA GLU A 29 -6.15 1.27 -23.92
C GLU A 29 -4.62 1.07 -24.10
N VAL A 30 -3.83 1.66 -23.21
CA VAL A 30 -2.37 1.54 -23.23
C VAL A 30 -1.95 0.14 -22.83
N LYS A 31 -1.14 -0.51 -23.68
CA LYS A 31 -0.57 -1.83 -23.39
C LYS A 31 0.28 -1.77 -22.12
N GLY A 32 0.06 -2.71 -21.20
CA GLY A 32 0.80 -2.79 -19.93
C GLY A 32 0.11 -2.15 -18.72
N ALA A 33 -1.04 -1.48 -18.90
CA ALA A 33 -1.81 -0.90 -17.79
C ALA A 33 -2.16 -1.92 -16.68
N ASN A 34 -2.45 -3.16 -17.06
CA ASN A 34 -2.75 -4.25 -16.12
C ASN A 34 -1.57 -4.56 -15.18
N ILE A 35 -0.33 -4.38 -15.63
CA ILE A 35 0.87 -4.64 -14.81
C ILE A 35 0.94 -3.62 -13.68
N LEU A 36 0.71 -2.34 -13.98
CA LEU A 36 0.66 -1.27 -12.98
C LEU A 36 -0.47 -1.49 -11.96
N MET A 37 -1.64 -1.91 -12.43
CA MET A 37 -2.74 -2.24 -11.53
C MET A 37 -2.41 -3.41 -10.60
N VAL A 38 -1.76 -4.47 -11.11
CA VAL A 38 -1.32 -5.61 -10.28
C VAL A 38 -0.29 -5.19 -9.23
N ILE A 39 0.70 -4.35 -9.62
CA ILE A 39 1.70 -3.81 -8.69
C ILE A 39 1.00 -2.99 -7.58
N GLY A 40 0.06 -2.13 -7.96
CA GLY A 40 -0.71 -1.34 -7.01
C GLY A 40 -1.53 -2.20 -6.04
N LEU A 41 -2.15 -3.28 -6.53
CA LEU A 41 -2.86 -4.25 -5.67
C LEU A 41 -1.93 -4.96 -4.67
N LEU A 42 -0.74 -5.38 -5.12
CA LEU A 42 0.26 -6.03 -4.26
C LEU A 42 0.77 -5.08 -3.17
N SER A 43 0.97 -3.81 -3.53
CA SER A 43 1.37 -2.75 -2.59
C SER A 43 0.30 -2.52 -1.52
N GLN A 44 -0.99 -2.48 -1.90
CA GLN A 44 -2.10 -2.34 -0.96
C GLN A 44 -2.29 -3.55 -0.05
N ALA A 45 -2.15 -4.77 -0.59
CA ALA A 45 -2.19 -5.99 0.22
C ALA A 45 -1.07 -5.99 1.27
N SER A 46 0.12 -5.54 0.88
CA SER A 46 1.27 -5.40 1.78
C SER A 46 1.03 -4.33 2.85
N ALA A 47 0.45 -3.18 2.47
CA ALA A 47 0.05 -2.13 3.41
C ALA A 47 -0.97 -2.65 4.43
N LEU A 48 -1.98 -3.40 3.99
CA LEU A 48 -3.00 -4.00 4.86
C LEU A 48 -2.37 -5.00 5.85
N GLY A 49 -1.50 -5.88 5.36
CA GLY A 49 -0.77 -6.82 6.22
C GLY A 49 0.09 -6.10 7.26
N TYR A 50 0.78 -5.03 6.85
CA TYR A 50 1.60 -4.23 7.75
C TYR A 50 0.77 -3.44 8.77
N ALA A 51 -0.38 -2.90 8.37
CA ALA A 51 -1.33 -2.26 9.29
C ALA A 51 -1.86 -3.26 10.33
N GLY A 52 -2.18 -4.49 9.90
CA GLY A 52 -2.57 -5.58 10.80
C GLY A 52 -1.47 -5.93 11.81
N TYR A 53 -0.23 -6.05 11.34
CA TYR A 53 0.93 -6.25 12.21
C TYR A 53 1.08 -5.13 13.25
N LEU A 54 0.99 -3.87 12.83
CA LEU A 54 1.07 -2.72 13.76
C LEU A 54 -0.07 -2.72 14.78
N SER A 55 -1.28 -3.04 14.36
CA SER A 55 -2.45 -3.13 15.25
C SER A 55 -2.26 -4.21 16.33
N LEU A 56 -1.75 -5.38 15.93
CA LEU A 56 -1.43 -6.47 16.87
C LEU A 56 -0.28 -6.08 17.82
N ASN A 57 0.76 -5.43 17.31
CA ASN A 57 1.92 -5.03 18.12
C ASN A 57 1.54 -3.95 19.16
N LYS A 58 0.67 -3.01 18.77
CA LYS A 58 0.07 -2.02 19.66
C LYS A 58 -0.80 -2.68 20.74
N SER A 59 -1.65 -3.63 20.35
CA SER A 59 -2.53 -4.37 21.27
C SER A 59 -1.75 -5.22 22.28
N ARG A 60 -0.55 -5.68 21.92
CA ARG A 60 0.36 -6.46 22.78
C ARG A 60 1.24 -5.61 23.71
N GLY A 61 1.11 -4.28 23.69
CA GLY A 61 1.93 -3.38 24.53
C GLY A 61 3.41 -3.32 24.16
N LEU A 62 3.79 -3.88 23.00
CA LEU A 62 5.19 -3.94 22.52
C LEU A 62 5.67 -2.60 21.93
N GLU A 63 4.81 -1.57 21.87
CA GLU A 63 5.19 -0.19 21.50
C GLU A 63 5.80 0.61 22.69
N SER A 64 5.99 0.00 23.87
CA SER A 64 6.61 0.63 25.05
C SER A 64 8.12 0.37 25.14
N ASN A 65 8.89 0.96 24.22
CA ASN A 65 10.30 1.33 24.44
C ASN A 65 10.71 2.42 23.45
#